data_AF-A0A1B8EVK1-F1
#
_entry.id   AF-A0A1B8EVK1-F1
#
_cell.length_a   1.000
_cell.length_b   1.000
_cell.length_c   1.000
_cell.angle_alpha   90.00
_cell.angle_beta   90.00
_cell.angle_gamma   90.00
#
_symmetry.space_group_name_H-M   'P 1'
#
loop_
_entity.id
_entity.type
_entity.pdbx_description
1 polymer ?
#
loop_
_entity_poly.entity_id
_entity_poly.type
_entity_poly.pdbx_seq_one_letter_code
_entity_poly.pdbx_strand_id
1 'polypeptide(L)'
;MLKALSILASVGSALAGTILWDGRMNDFTSSADLDKWSWSNQVGPYQYYIHGSGAVTDYVNLSPSYKNPADGGSTQGAKISLTSTAYWNGQTMRRTELIPQTTAAINSGKVYYHFSIMRSDTNAPSLNREHQICFFESHFTELKSGWISGAAGTSDPALRWEVGGTSQWDVVWEAGVWHNVAYEIDFSANTVAFWHSTGSAALTLAHAAVSGSTSSNGADWHLGVLELPRDGYADSNEDFYFSGVYIESGTLTTSVAGPGGVVTNPSSGGSSSAVVVPTSTSAAATSAAATTSAPPTQTNVVTAPKYGQCGGNGWTGATVCVAGSTCKVTNEWYSQCL
;
A
#
# COMPACT_ATOMS: atom_id res chain seq x y z
N MET A 1 -4.92 47.06 37.45
CA MET A 1 -4.36 45.69 37.42
C MET A 1 -5.08 44.90 36.34
N LEU A 2 -4.57 44.89 35.10
CA LEU A 2 -5.14 44.10 34.01
C LEU A 2 -4.30 42.83 33.84
N LYS A 3 -4.92 41.67 34.09
CA LYS A 3 -4.34 40.34 33.84
C LYS A 3 -4.30 40.11 32.32
N ALA A 4 -3.11 39.82 31.80
CA ALA A 4 -2.95 39.30 30.44
C ALA A 4 -3.46 37.86 30.40
N LEU A 5 -4.43 37.60 29.52
CA LEU A 5 -4.97 36.28 29.24
C LEU A 5 -4.13 35.67 28.10
N SER A 6 -3.24 34.74 28.44
CA SER A 6 -2.49 33.97 27.45
C SER A 6 -3.42 32.95 26.79
N ILE A 7 -3.68 33.14 25.49
CA ILE A 7 -4.36 32.14 24.66
C ILE A 7 -3.32 31.07 24.29
N LEU A 8 -3.44 29.91 24.91
CA LEU A 8 -2.68 28.71 24.54
C LEU A 8 -3.23 28.22 23.19
N ALA A 9 -2.44 28.32 22.13
CA ALA A 9 -2.75 27.68 20.85
C ALA A 9 -2.61 26.16 21.04
N SER A 10 -3.73 25.47 21.25
CA SER A 10 -3.79 24.01 21.23
C SER A 10 -3.59 23.54 19.79
N VAL A 11 -2.37 23.07 19.48
CA VAL A 11 -2.12 22.25 18.29
C VAL A 11 -2.99 21.01 18.44
N GLY A 12 -3.97 20.84 17.56
CA GLY A 12 -4.80 19.65 17.53
C GLY A 12 -3.93 18.45 17.19
N SER A 13 -3.54 17.66 18.18
CA SER A 13 -2.97 16.34 17.95
C SER A 13 -4.03 15.53 17.21
N ALA A 14 -3.83 15.31 15.90
CA ALA A 14 -4.65 14.36 15.17
C ALA A 14 -4.59 13.03 15.93
N LEU A 15 -5.76 12.52 16.33
CA LEU A 15 -5.88 11.24 17.02
C LEU A 15 -5.52 10.14 16.01
N ALA A 16 -4.24 9.74 15.96
CA ALA A 16 -3.81 8.55 15.23
C ALA A 16 -4.39 7.28 15.90
N GLY A 17 -4.60 6.23 15.11
CA GLY A 17 -4.99 4.92 15.63
C GLY A 17 -3.93 4.32 16.57
N THR A 18 -4.32 3.27 17.27
CA THR A 18 -3.41 2.49 18.12
C THR A 18 -2.86 1.33 17.33
N ILE A 19 -1.53 1.27 17.14
CA ILE A 19 -0.85 0.10 16.58
C ILE A 19 -1.08 -1.10 17.51
N LEU A 20 -1.70 -2.15 16.98
CA LEU A 20 -1.92 -3.43 17.66
C LEU A 20 -0.73 -4.37 17.48
N TRP A 21 -0.10 -4.33 16.31
CA TRP A 21 1.07 -5.12 15.96
C TRP A 21 1.91 -4.36 14.94
N ASP A 22 3.23 -4.38 15.12
CA ASP A 22 4.19 -3.66 14.30
C ASP A 22 5.10 -4.62 13.54
N GLY A 23 4.93 -4.68 12.22
CA GLY A 23 5.68 -5.52 11.31
C GLY A 23 6.76 -4.78 10.53
N ARG A 24 7.10 -3.53 10.90
CA ARG A 24 8.02 -2.71 10.10
C ARG A 24 9.48 -3.17 10.13
N MET A 25 9.80 -4.20 10.90
CA MET A 25 11.15 -4.78 11.07
C MET A 25 12.20 -3.73 11.49
N ASN A 26 11.78 -2.73 12.24
CA ASN A 26 12.65 -1.67 12.74
C ASN A 26 13.62 -2.17 13.82
N ASP A 27 13.25 -3.25 14.50
CA ASP A 27 14.02 -3.95 15.52
C ASP A 27 14.98 -5.00 14.94
N PHE A 28 14.91 -5.29 13.64
CA PHE A 28 15.78 -6.24 12.97
C PHE A 28 17.06 -5.56 12.48
N THR A 29 18.19 -6.24 12.66
CA THR A 29 19.47 -5.89 12.03
C THR A 29 19.55 -6.45 10.62
N SER A 30 18.97 -7.63 10.38
CA SER A 30 18.90 -8.28 9.07
C SER A 30 17.78 -9.32 9.04
N SER A 31 17.50 -9.92 7.89
CA SER A 31 16.52 -11.00 7.78
C SER A 31 16.90 -12.26 8.57
N ALA A 32 18.18 -12.44 8.94
CA ALA A 32 18.61 -13.53 9.85
C ALA A 32 17.94 -13.47 11.23
N ASP A 33 17.36 -12.32 11.61
CA ASP A 33 16.59 -12.23 12.86
C ASP A 33 15.27 -13.02 12.80
N LEU A 34 14.75 -13.35 11.61
CA LEU A 34 13.62 -14.26 11.43
C LEU A 34 13.92 -15.67 11.93
N ASP A 35 15.16 -16.14 11.82
CA ASP A 35 15.57 -17.49 12.26
C ASP A 35 15.56 -17.65 13.80
N LYS A 36 15.36 -16.55 14.55
CA LYS A 36 15.20 -16.61 16.02
C LYS A 36 13.83 -17.14 16.45
N TRP A 37 12.83 -17.02 15.57
CA TRP A 37 11.50 -17.57 15.80
C TRP A 37 11.50 -19.08 15.55
N SER A 38 10.78 -19.83 16.37
CA SER A 38 10.44 -21.23 16.11
C SER A 38 9.14 -21.61 16.82
N TRP A 39 8.56 -22.75 16.48
CA TRP A 39 7.38 -23.29 17.18
C TRP A 39 7.61 -23.48 18.69
N SER A 40 8.84 -23.73 19.13
CA SER A 40 9.18 -23.86 20.56
C SER A 40 9.64 -22.54 21.19
N ASN A 41 9.88 -21.50 20.39
CA ASN A 41 10.35 -20.19 20.84
C ASN A 41 9.76 -19.09 19.94
N GLN A 42 8.48 -18.80 20.15
CA GLN A 42 7.69 -17.87 19.35
C GLN A 42 7.99 -16.39 19.67
N VAL A 43 9.22 -15.95 19.41
CA VAL A 43 9.72 -14.59 19.69
C VAL A 43 9.70 -13.71 18.44
N GLY A 44 9.80 -12.39 18.64
CA GLY A 44 9.82 -11.42 17.55
C GLY A 44 8.43 -11.16 16.94
N PRO A 45 8.35 -10.27 15.93
CA PRO A 45 7.08 -9.84 15.35
C PRO A 45 6.52 -10.77 14.28
N TYR A 46 7.30 -11.73 13.76
CA TYR A 46 6.90 -12.62 12.67
C TYR A 46 7.13 -14.09 12.98
N GLN A 47 6.17 -14.91 12.57
CA GLN A 47 6.36 -16.34 12.36
C GLN A 47 6.99 -16.54 10.98
N TYR A 48 8.03 -17.36 10.92
CA TYR A 48 8.74 -17.66 9.68
C TYR A 48 8.91 -19.17 9.54
N TYR A 49 8.02 -19.79 8.77
CA TYR A 49 8.05 -21.22 8.48
C TYR A 49 7.53 -21.60 7.09
N ILE A 50 6.89 -20.68 6.37
CA ILE A 50 6.37 -20.89 5.01
C ILE A 50 7.41 -20.35 4.02
N HIS A 51 8.43 -21.17 3.80
CA HIS A 51 9.53 -20.87 2.90
C HIS A 51 10.12 -22.17 2.32
N GLY A 52 11.04 -22.00 1.38
CA GLY A 52 11.80 -23.08 0.76
C GLY A 52 12.91 -23.66 1.63
N SER A 53 13.69 -24.60 1.09
CA SER A 53 14.76 -25.30 1.81
C SER A 53 16.08 -24.53 1.99
N GLY A 54 16.30 -23.51 1.15
CA GLY A 54 17.43 -22.58 1.23
C GLY A 54 17.49 -21.70 2.49
N ALA A 55 18.50 -20.84 2.56
CA ALA A 55 18.70 -19.94 3.70
C ALA A 55 17.67 -18.80 3.67
N VAL A 56 17.42 -18.14 4.82
CA VAL A 56 16.50 -16.98 4.88
C VAL A 56 16.86 -15.89 3.88
N THR A 57 18.15 -15.66 3.63
CA THR A 57 18.66 -14.67 2.66
C THR A 57 18.34 -15.02 1.20
N ASP A 58 17.95 -16.26 0.90
CA ASP A 58 17.48 -16.63 -0.45
C ASP A 58 16.07 -16.07 -0.72
N TYR A 59 15.31 -15.78 0.34
CA TYR A 59 13.90 -15.41 0.25
C TYR A 59 13.62 -14.02 0.79
N VAL A 60 14.14 -13.66 1.95
CA VAL A 60 13.89 -12.38 2.61
C VAL A 60 15.21 -11.63 2.81
N ASN A 61 15.26 -10.40 2.32
CA ASN A 61 16.40 -9.50 2.52
C ASN A 61 15.91 -8.13 2.95
N LEU A 62 16.61 -7.50 3.89
CA LEU A 62 16.24 -6.18 4.39
C LEU A 62 17.23 -5.12 3.91
N SER A 63 16.72 -3.95 3.54
CA SER A 63 17.54 -2.79 3.17
C SER A 63 16.72 -1.50 3.25
N PRO A 64 17.34 -0.36 3.62
CA PRO A 64 16.74 0.97 3.45
C PRO A 64 16.30 1.27 2.00
N SER A 65 16.91 0.63 0.99
CA SER A 65 16.51 0.80 -0.42
C SER A 65 15.27 -0.01 -0.82
N TYR A 66 14.78 -0.90 0.05
CA TYR A 66 13.64 -1.78 -0.23
C TYR A 66 12.32 -1.27 0.37
N LYS A 67 12.29 -0.05 0.92
CA LYS A 67 11.06 0.56 1.43
C LYS A 67 10.54 1.68 0.54
N ASN A 68 9.27 2.05 0.74
CA ASN A 68 8.74 3.31 0.24
C ASN A 68 9.61 4.46 0.78
N PRO A 69 10.25 5.28 -0.08
CA PRO A 69 11.06 6.39 0.39
C PRO A 69 10.28 7.45 1.18
N ALA A 70 8.95 7.50 1.05
CA ALA A 70 8.07 8.39 1.80
C ALA A 70 7.66 7.83 3.17
N ASP A 71 7.89 6.54 3.41
CA ASP A 71 7.64 5.90 4.68
C ASP A 71 8.77 6.23 5.68
N GLY A 72 8.60 7.31 6.43
CA GLY A 72 9.52 7.69 7.49
C GLY A 72 9.42 6.84 8.76
N GLY A 73 8.42 5.95 8.86
CA GLY A 73 8.20 5.09 10.01
C GLY A 73 8.97 3.77 9.95
N SER A 74 9.38 3.32 8.75
CA SER A 74 10.26 2.17 8.55
C SER A 74 11.73 2.57 8.37
N THR A 75 12.65 1.87 9.01
CA THR A 75 14.11 2.04 8.82
C THR A 75 14.61 1.31 7.57
N GLN A 76 13.94 0.22 7.21
CA GLN A 76 14.24 -0.65 6.07
C GLN A 76 12.95 -1.22 5.49
N GLY A 77 13.01 -1.71 4.26
CA GLY A 77 11.96 -2.54 3.70
C GLY A 77 12.46 -3.96 3.50
N ALA A 78 11.53 -4.86 3.20
CA ALA A 78 11.80 -6.25 2.93
C ALA A 78 11.65 -6.53 1.43
N LYS A 79 12.67 -7.13 0.83
CA LYS A 79 12.56 -7.81 -0.46
C LYS A 79 12.23 -9.27 -0.20
N ILE A 80 11.02 -9.68 -0.58
CA ILE A 80 10.52 -11.05 -0.57
C ILE A 80 10.75 -11.64 -1.96
N SER A 81 11.39 -12.79 -2.03
CA SER A 81 11.87 -13.39 -3.27
C SER A 81 11.29 -14.78 -3.43
N LEU A 82 10.70 -15.06 -4.58
CA LEU A 82 10.44 -16.43 -5.00
C LEU A 82 11.64 -16.87 -5.82
N THR A 83 12.34 -17.92 -5.38
CA THR A 83 13.45 -18.54 -6.11
C THR A 83 13.03 -19.94 -6.58
N SER A 84 13.94 -20.65 -7.27
CA SER A 84 13.72 -22.05 -7.67
C SER A 84 13.56 -23.02 -6.48
N THR A 85 13.89 -22.60 -5.26
CA THR A 85 13.77 -23.42 -4.05
C THR A 85 12.62 -23.03 -3.15
N ALA A 86 11.83 -22.00 -3.50
CA ALA A 86 10.75 -21.44 -2.69
C ALA A 86 9.50 -22.33 -2.63
N TYR A 87 9.67 -23.63 -2.41
CA TYR A 87 8.59 -24.61 -2.28
C TYR A 87 8.50 -25.08 -0.84
N TRP A 88 7.38 -24.81 -0.20
CA TRP A 88 7.13 -25.22 1.17
C TRP A 88 6.43 -26.57 1.22
N ASN A 89 6.90 -27.47 2.09
CA ASN A 89 6.21 -28.71 2.46
C ASN A 89 5.78 -29.60 1.26
N GLY A 90 6.61 -29.68 0.22
CA GLY A 90 6.33 -30.49 -0.98
C GLY A 90 5.16 -30.01 -1.84
N GLN A 91 4.65 -28.79 -1.61
CA GLN A 91 3.62 -28.18 -2.44
C GLN A 91 4.16 -27.83 -3.84
N THR A 92 3.24 -27.61 -4.78
CA THR A 92 3.55 -27.22 -6.16
C THR A 92 3.50 -25.70 -6.39
N MET A 93 3.08 -24.94 -5.37
CA MET A 93 3.06 -23.48 -5.39
C MET A 93 4.37 -22.95 -4.81
N ARG A 94 4.89 -21.86 -5.39
CA ARG A 94 6.04 -21.14 -4.83
C ARG A 94 5.54 -20.22 -3.73
N ARG A 95 6.18 -20.21 -2.57
CA ARG A 95 5.74 -19.48 -1.38
C ARG A 95 6.91 -18.89 -0.61
N THR A 96 6.76 -17.64 -0.21
CA THR A 96 7.58 -17.00 0.83
C THR A 96 6.67 -16.05 1.59
N GLU A 97 6.32 -16.44 2.81
CA GLU A 97 5.29 -15.77 3.59
C GLU A 97 5.72 -15.64 5.05
N LEU A 98 5.40 -14.49 5.62
CA LEU A 98 5.55 -14.15 7.03
C LEU A 98 4.16 -13.97 7.63
N ILE A 99 3.96 -14.46 8.85
CA ILE A 99 2.68 -14.31 9.57
C ILE A 99 2.92 -13.49 10.82
N PRO A 100 2.02 -12.58 11.23
CA PRO A 100 2.14 -11.88 12.51
C PRO A 100 2.33 -12.85 13.69
N GLN A 101 3.37 -12.62 14.50
CA GLN A 101 3.53 -13.22 15.81
C GLN A 101 3.02 -12.22 16.85
N THR A 102 1.82 -12.45 17.36
CA THR A 102 1.17 -11.52 18.31
C THR A 102 0.15 -12.23 19.19
N THR A 103 -0.20 -11.58 20.31
CA THR A 103 -1.36 -11.91 21.15
C THR A 103 -2.43 -10.83 21.12
N ALA A 104 -2.21 -9.74 20.37
CA ALA A 104 -3.19 -8.68 20.19
C ALA A 104 -4.40 -9.19 19.38
N ALA A 105 -5.57 -8.61 19.64
CA ALA A 105 -6.82 -8.95 18.97
C ALA A 105 -6.89 -8.37 17.55
N ILE A 106 -5.95 -8.76 16.68
CA ILE A 106 -5.86 -8.27 15.29
C ILE A 106 -6.98 -8.82 14.39
N ASN A 107 -7.76 -9.79 14.87
CA ASN A 107 -8.88 -10.44 14.19
C ASN A 107 -10.24 -10.10 14.82
N SER A 108 -10.36 -8.97 15.53
CA SER A 108 -11.57 -8.61 16.26
C SER A 108 -11.93 -7.14 16.12
N GLY A 109 -13.23 -6.84 16.08
CA GLY A 109 -13.74 -5.48 15.87
C GLY A 109 -13.34 -4.91 14.52
N LYS A 110 -13.15 -3.59 14.47
CA LYS A 110 -12.66 -2.88 13.29
C LYS A 110 -11.16 -2.61 13.42
N VAL A 111 -10.40 -3.05 12.43
CA VAL A 111 -8.94 -2.91 12.36
C VAL A 111 -8.48 -2.59 10.94
N TYR A 112 -7.27 -2.05 10.83
CA TYR A 112 -6.67 -1.67 9.56
C TYR A 112 -5.35 -2.41 9.39
N TYR A 113 -5.24 -3.21 8.33
CA TYR A 113 -4.04 -3.95 7.97
C TYR A 113 -3.26 -3.17 6.92
N HIS A 114 -2.16 -2.54 7.34
CA HIS A 114 -1.33 -1.71 6.49
C HIS A 114 -0.17 -2.49 5.89
N PHE A 115 0.13 -2.19 4.63
CA PHE A 115 1.37 -2.55 3.96
C PHE A 115 1.56 -1.67 2.72
N SER A 116 2.81 -1.45 2.34
CA SER A 116 3.16 -0.88 1.03
C SER A 116 3.83 -1.96 0.20
N ILE A 117 3.55 -2.00 -1.10
CA ILE A 117 4.12 -2.98 -2.03
C ILE A 117 4.62 -2.32 -3.32
N MET A 118 5.74 -2.81 -3.85
CA MET A 118 6.31 -2.40 -5.13
C MET A 118 6.93 -3.61 -5.84
N ARG A 119 6.94 -3.59 -7.18
CA ARG A 119 7.75 -4.49 -8.02
C ARG A 119 8.78 -3.70 -8.81
N SER A 120 9.90 -4.31 -9.17
CA SER A 120 10.86 -3.72 -10.11
C SER A 120 10.79 -4.40 -11.48
N ASP A 121 11.54 -3.90 -12.46
CA ASP A 121 11.74 -4.61 -13.73
C ASP A 121 12.78 -5.74 -13.61
N THR A 122 13.63 -5.69 -12.59
CA THR A 122 14.54 -6.81 -12.25
C THR A 122 13.77 -7.86 -11.46
N ASN A 123 13.84 -9.12 -11.90
CA ASN A 123 13.08 -10.24 -11.29
C ASN A 123 11.59 -9.86 -11.14
N ALA A 124 11.00 -9.29 -12.19
CA ALA A 124 9.62 -8.85 -12.15
C ALA A 124 8.67 -10.05 -11.94
N PRO A 125 7.62 -9.92 -11.11
CA PRO A 125 6.58 -10.92 -10.97
C PRO A 125 6.01 -11.35 -12.31
N SER A 126 5.78 -12.65 -12.49
CA SER A 126 5.29 -13.19 -13.75
C SER A 126 3.93 -12.59 -14.12
N LEU A 127 3.79 -12.04 -15.32
CA LEU A 127 2.47 -11.64 -15.82
C LEU A 127 1.62 -12.86 -16.20
N ASN A 128 2.22 -14.05 -16.27
CA ASN A 128 1.63 -15.25 -16.84
C ASN A 128 1.15 -16.25 -15.80
N ARG A 129 1.35 -15.99 -14.50
CA ARG A 129 0.96 -16.89 -13.42
C ARG A 129 0.17 -16.10 -12.38
N GLU A 130 -0.69 -16.79 -11.66
CA GLU A 130 -1.48 -16.16 -10.61
C GLU A 130 -0.63 -16.05 -9.35
N HIS A 131 -0.56 -14.84 -8.81
CA HIS A 131 -0.02 -14.59 -7.48
C HIS A 131 -1.14 -14.24 -6.52
N GLN A 132 -1.05 -14.74 -5.30
CA GLN A 132 -1.85 -14.39 -4.14
C GLN A 132 -0.92 -13.68 -3.16
N ILE A 133 -1.26 -12.45 -2.79
CA ILE A 133 -0.35 -11.51 -2.13
C ILE A 133 -1.05 -10.90 -0.92
N CYS A 134 -0.37 -10.86 0.23
CA CYS A 134 -0.92 -10.26 1.47
C CYS A 134 -2.32 -10.80 1.80
N PHE A 135 -2.51 -12.12 1.73
CA PHE A 135 -3.79 -12.80 1.80
C PHE A 135 -4.06 -13.36 3.20
N PHE A 136 -5.33 -13.50 3.57
CA PHE A 136 -5.73 -14.34 4.70
C PHE A 136 -5.86 -15.80 4.25
N GLU A 137 -5.61 -16.77 5.13
CA GLU A 137 -5.71 -18.21 4.83
C GLU A 137 -7.07 -18.62 4.22
N SER A 138 -8.15 -17.95 4.60
CA SER A 138 -9.49 -18.21 4.03
C SER A 138 -9.76 -17.48 2.71
N HIS A 139 -8.80 -16.68 2.23
CA HIS A 139 -8.90 -15.84 1.03
C HIS A 139 -10.12 -14.89 1.04
N PHE A 140 -10.59 -14.48 2.23
CA PHE A 140 -11.72 -13.54 2.30
C PHE A 140 -11.35 -12.17 1.72
N THR A 141 -10.09 -11.77 1.81
CA THR A 141 -9.52 -10.63 1.08
C THR A 141 -8.03 -10.83 0.84
N GLU A 142 -7.55 -10.34 -0.30
CA GLU A 142 -6.16 -10.45 -0.73
C GLU A 142 -5.87 -9.48 -1.87
N LEU A 143 -4.58 -9.29 -2.19
CA LEU A 143 -4.19 -8.81 -3.50
C LEU A 143 -3.89 -10.00 -4.42
N LYS A 144 -4.15 -9.82 -5.72
CA LYS A 144 -3.67 -10.74 -6.76
C LYS A 144 -2.94 -10.03 -7.87
N SER A 145 -2.05 -10.74 -8.55
CA SER A 145 -1.42 -10.27 -9.78
C SER A 145 -1.24 -11.38 -10.79
N GLY A 146 -0.90 -10.97 -12.02
CA GLY A 146 -0.66 -11.90 -13.11
C GLY A 146 -1.93 -12.60 -13.59
N TRP A 147 -1.76 -13.52 -14.53
CA TRP A 147 -2.87 -14.22 -15.15
C TRP A 147 -3.62 -15.08 -14.13
N ILE A 148 -4.90 -14.80 -13.91
CA ILE A 148 -5.76 -15.53 -12.98
C ILE A 148 -6.12 -16.90 -13.57
N SER A 149 -6.02 -17.95 -12.76
CA SER A 149 -6.26 -19.32 -13.19
C SER A 149 -7.65 -19.49 -13.80
N GLY A 150 -7.70 -19.99 -15.03
CA GLY A 150 -8.93 -20.17 -15.80
C GLY A 150 -9.40 -18.92 -16.56
N ALA A 151 -8.75 -17.77 -16.42
CA ALA A 151 -9.05 -16.59 -17.21
C ALA A 151 -8.61 -16.75 -18.67
N ALA A 152 -9.23 -15.99 -19.57
CA ALA A 152 -8.80 -15.91 -20.96
C ALA A 152 -7.45 -15.17 -21.09
N GLY A 153 -6.73 -15.43 -22.19
CA GLY A 153 -5.43 -14.80 -22.47
C GLY A 153 -4.25 -15.50 -21.80
N THR A 154 -3.07 -14.90 -21.94
CA THR A 154 -1.80 -15.49 -21.49
C THR A 154 -1.06 -14.64 -20.49
N SER A 155 -1.35 -13.34 -20.40
CA SER A 155 -0.67 -12.40 -19.51
C SER A 155 -1.64 -11.40 -18.95
N ASP A 156 -1.35 -10.89 -17.77
CA ASP A 156 -2.16 -9.88 -17.11
C ASP A 156 -1.29 -8.94 -16.28
N PRO A 157 -1.27 -7.63 -16.58
CA PRO A 157 -0.41 -6.66 -15.91
C PRO A 157 -1.02 -6.08 -14.63
N ALA A 158 -2.23 -6.49 -14.23
CA ALA A 158 -2.90 -5.83 -13.13
C ALA A 158 -2.42 -6.30 -11.75
N LEU A 159 -2.40 -5.37 -10.80
CA LEU A 159 -2.53 -5.63 -9.38
C LEU A 159 -4.00 -5.45 -9.01
N ARG A 160 -4.57 -6.44 -8.33
CA ARG A 160 -5.99 -6.52 -7.99
C ARG A 160 -6.16 -6.56 -6.51
N TRP A 161 -7.23 -5.98 -6.01
CA TRP A 161 -7.75 -6.28 -4.69
C TRP A 161 -9.03 -7.11 -4.83
N GLU A 162 -9.02 -8.29 -4.20
CA GLU A 162 -10.13 -9.22 -4.23
C GLU A 162 -10.80 -9.34 -2.85
N VAL A 163 -12.11 -9.59 -2.87
CA VAL A 163 -12.89 -10.03 -1.71
C VAL A 163 -13.67 -11.27 -2.11
N GLY A 164 -13.49 -12.36 -1.37
CA GLY A 164 -14.11 -13.65 -1.67
C GLY A 164 -13.81 -14.19 -3.07
N GLY A 165 -12.59 -13.97 -3.57
CA GLY A 165 -12.16 -14.38 -4.91
C GLY A 165 -12.76 -13.57 -6.08
N THR A 166 -13.35 -12.41 -5.79
CA THR A 166 -13.88 -11.50 -6.82
C THR A 166 -13.13 -10.17 -6.76
N SER A 167 -12.53 -9.76 -7.88
CA SER A 167 -11.89 -8.43 -7.98
C SER A 167 -12.91 -7.32 -7.74
N GLN A 168 -12.54 -6.40 -6.84
CA GLN A 168 -13.29 -5.19 -6.51
C GLN A 168 -12.56 -3.94 -7.00
N TRP A 169 -11.27 -4.03 -7.24
CA TRP A 169 -10.42 -2.95 -7.69
C TRP A 169 -9.21 -3.50 -8.44
N ASP A 170 -8.86 -2.89 -9.56
CA ASP A 170 -7.72 -3.25 -10.37
C ASP A 170 -6.93 -1.99 -10.77
N VAL A 171 -5.61 -2.13 -10.90
CA VAL A 171 -4.73 -1.14 -11.50
C VAL A 171 -3.62 -1.84 -12.26
N VAL A 172 -3.07 -1.21 -13.30
CA VAL A 172 -1.82 -1.69 -13.91
C VAL A 172 -0.70 -1.60 -12.86
N TRP A 173 -0.01 -2.70 -12.61
CA TRP A 173 1.08 -2.72 -11.64
C TRP A 173 2.36 -2.22 -12.29
N GLU A 174 2.63 -0.92 -12.19
CA GLU A 174 3.80 -0.29 -12.81
C GLU A 174 5.08 -0.55 -11.99
N ALA A 175 6.20 -0.75 -12.68
CA ALA A 175 7.49 -0.98 -12.03
C ALA A 175 7.95 0.28 -11.28
N GLY A 176 8.53 0.09 -10.08
CA GLY A 176 9.06 1.18 -9.27
C GLY A 176 7.99 2.06 -8.60
N VAL A 177 6.70 1.79 -8.83
CA VAL A 177 5.60 2.49 -8.15
C VAL A 177 5.29 1.77 -6.84
N TRP A 178 5.38 2.50 -5.73
CA TRP A 178 4.90 2.05 -4.42
C TRP A 178 3.38 2.19 -4.36
N HIS A 179 2.69 1.09 -4.11
CA HIS A 179 1.26 1.03 -3.80
C HIS A 179 1.11 0.89 -2.29
N ASN A 180 0.50 1.88 -1.64
CA ASN A 180 0.24 1.87 -0.21
C ASN A 180 -1.18 1.35 -0.02
N VAL A 181 -1.37 0.39 0.88
CA VAL A 181 -2.64 -0.30 1.09
C VAL A 181 -2.99 -0.31 2.57
N ALA A 182 -4.28 -0.11 2.86
CA ALA A 182 -4.86 -0.60 4.09
C ALA A 182 -6.16 -1.35 3.82
N TYR A 183 -6.26 -2.59 4.29
CA TYR A 183 -7.56 -3.26 4.40
C TYR A 183 -8.26 -2.75 5.66
N GLU A 184 -9.38 -2.05 5.51
CA GLU A 184 -10.28 -1.76 6.62
C GLU A 184 -11.21 -2.96 6.80
N ILE A 185 -10.98 -3.75 7.85
CA ILE A 185 -11.72 -4.98 8.13
C ILE A 185 -12.57 -4.74 9.37
N ASP A 186 -13.88 -4.95 9.23
CA ASP A 186 -14.80 -5.01 10.36
C ASP A 186 -15.23 -6.46 10.58
N PHE A 187 -14.52 -7.15 11.48
CA PHE A 187 -14.78 -8.55 11.84
C PHE A 187 -16.15 -8.74 12.52
N SER A 188 -16.76 -7.67 13.06
CA SER A 188 -18.09 -7.73 13.66
C SER A 188 -19.19 -7.59 12.61
N ALA A 189 -18.95 -6.78 11.58
CA ALA A 189 -19.89 -6.53 10.49
C ALA A 189 -19.70 -7.47 9.28
N ASN A 190 -18.62 -8.26 9.24
CA ASN A 190 -18.23 -9.09 8.11
C ASN A 190 -18.06 -8.28 6.81
N THR A 191 -17.30 -7.19 6.90
CA THR A 191 -17.03 -6.32 5.76
C THR A 191 -15.55 -5.97 5.62
N VAL A 192 -15.15 -5.70 4.38
CA VAL A 192 -13.81 -5.21 4.03
C VAL A 192 -13.93 -4.01 3.10
N ALA A 193 -13.27 -2.91 3.42
CA ALA A 193 -13.06 -1.76 2.55
C ALA A 193 -11.58 -1.65 2.17
N PHE A 194 -11.30 -0.95 1.06
CA PHE A 194 -9.96 -0.83 0.50
C PHE A 194 -9.51 0.62 0.47
N TRP A 195 -8.42 0.88 1.19
CA TRP A 195 -7.73 2.16 1.17
C TRP A 195 -6.45 2.01 0.37
N HIS A 196 -6.22 2.96 -0.55
CA HIS A 196 -5.07 2.91 -1.44
C HIS A 196 -4.54 4.30 -1.75
N SER A 197 -3.23 4.36 -2.01
CA SER A 197 -2.55 5.47 -2.65
C SER A 197 -1.28 4.98 -3.34
N THR A 198 -0.58 5.88 -4.04
CA THR A 198 0.75 5.59 -4.59
C THR A 198 1.80 6.59 -4.13
N GLY A 199 3.06 6.14 -4.12
CA GLY A 199 4.21 6.98 -3.75
C GLY A 199 4.05 7.57 -2.35
N SER A 200 4.14 8.90 -2.25
CA SER A 200 4.04 9.66 -0.99
C SER A 200 2.63 10.12 -0.63
N ALA A 201 1.62 9.86 -1.48
CA ALA A 201 0.27 10.33 -1.24
C ALA A 201 -0.36 9.63 -0.03
N ALA A 202 -1.14 10.37 0.76
CA ALA A 202 -1.93 9.77 1.84
C ALA A 202 -2.97 8.79 1.29
N LEU A 203 -3.27 7.73 2.04
CA LEU A 203 -4.31 6.76 1.72
C LEU A 203 -5.66 7.46 1.56
N THR A 204 -6.38 7.06 0.52
CA THR A 204 -7.78 7.45 0.29
C THR A 204 -8.64 6.20 0.17
N LEU A 205 -9.92 6.31 0.49
CA LEU A 205 -10.85 5.20 0.32
C LEU A 205 -11.04 4.94 -1.17
N ALA A 206 -10.39 3.89 -1.68
CA ALA A 206 -10.41 3.53 -3.09
C ALA A 206 -11.61 2.64 -3.42
N HIS A 207 -12.11 1.87 -2.45
CA HIS A 207 -13.34 1.12 -2.58
C HIS A 207 -14.08 1.06 -1.25
N ALA A 208 -15.40 1.32 -1.29
CA ALA A 208 -16.26 1.22 -0.11
C ALA A 208 -16.35 -0.22 0.40
N ALA A 209 -16.81 -0.37 1.65
CA ALA A 209 -16.92 -1.67 2.28
C ALA A 209 -17.85 -2.62 1.50
N VAL A 210 -17.37 -3.84 1.26
CA VAL A 210 -18.15 -4.95 0.70
C VAL A 210 -18.25 -6.08 1.72
N SER A 211 -19.29 -6.90 1.64
CA SER A 211 -19.44 -8.06 2.53
C SER A 211 -18.43 -9.14 2.19
N GLY A 212 -17.83 -9.75 3.21
CA GLY A 212 -16.90 -10.87 3.06
C GLY A 212 -16.95 -11.78 4.30
N SER A 213 -16.62 -13.06 4.14
CA SER A 213 -16.56 -14.01 5.27
C SER A 213 -15.28 -13.78 6.08
N THR A 214 -15.21 -12.66 6.82
CA THR A 214 -14.01 -12.21 7.55
C THR A 214 -13.71 -13.10 8.75
N SER A 215 -13.15 -14.27 8.50
CA SER A 215 -12.70 -15.22 9.52
C SER A 215 -11.18 -15.24 9.53
N SER A 216 -10.62 -14.93 10.71
CA SER A 216 -9.19 -15.03 10.99
C SER A 216 -8.98 -15.58 12.40
N ASN A 217 -7.94 -16.38 12.59
CA ASN A 217 -7.51 -16.85 13.91
C ASN A 217 -6.44 -15.94 14.57
N GLY A 218 -6.06 -14.84 13.93
CA GLY A 218 -5.01 -13.91 14.39
C GLY A 218 -3.57 -14.36 14.08
N ALA A 219 -3.41 -15.46 13.35
CA ALA A 219 -2.14 -16.04 12.94
C ALA A 219 -2.26 -16.67 11.52
N ASP A 220 -3.00 -16.01 10.64
CA ASP A 220 -3.36 -16.52 9.31
C ASP A 220 -3.41 -15.42 8.24
N TRP A 221 -2.81 -14.26 8.52
CA TRP A 221 -2.54 -13.24 7.52
C TRP A 221 -1.11 -13.40 7.01
N HIS A 222 -0.97 -13.68 5.72
CA HIS A 222 0.27 -14.01 5.05
C HIS A 222 0.85 -12.77 4.39
N LEU A 223 1.76 -12.07 5.07
CA LEU A 223 2.61 -11.07 4.44
C LEU A 223 3.63 -11.77 3.55
N GLY A 224 3.40 -11.72 2.24
CA GLY A 224 4.26 -12.36 1.27
C GLY A 224 3.49 -12.74 0.03
N VAL A 225 3.98 -13.77 -0.64
CA VAL A 225 3.47 -14.18 -1.95
C VAL A 225 3.39 -15.69 -2.05
N LEU A 226 2.26 -16.16 -2.58
CA LEU A 226 2.07 -17.49 -3.15
C LEU A 226 1.92 -17.34 -4.66
N GLU A 227 2.62 -18.14 -5.45
CA GLU A 227 2.45 -18.22 -6.91
C GLU A 227 1.99 -19.62 -7.33
N LEU A 228 0.85 -19.68 -8.03
CA LEU A 228 0.32 -20.92 -8.59
C LEU A 228 1.16 -21.39 -9.79
N PRO A 229 1.36 -22.72 -9.96
CA PRO A 229 2.00 -23.25 -11.16
C PRO A 229 1.12 -23.05 -12.40
N ARG A 230 1.75 -22.97 -13.57
CA ARG A 230 1.04 -22.97 -14.86
C ARG A 230 1.83 -23.80 -15.89
N ASP A 231 1.17 -24.78 -16.49
CA ASP A 231 1.78 -25.64 -17.49
C ASP A 231 2.38 -24.82 -18.65
N GLY A 232 3.63 -25.11 -18.99
CA GLY A 232 4.38 -24.41 -20.04
C GLY A 232 5.08 -23.12 -19.61
N TYR A 233 4.97 -22.72 -18.33
CA TYR A 233 5.64 -21.54 -17.78
C TYR A 233 6.61 -21.97 -16.68
N ALA A 234 7.90 -21.96 -17.00
CA ALA A 234 8.95 -22.27 -16.05
C ALA A 234 9.13 -21.16 -15.00
N ASP A 235 9.68 -21.52 -13.85
CA ASP A 235 10.02 -20.53 -12.83
C ASP A 235 11.13 -19.58 -13.30
N SER A 236 11.02 -18.34 -12.86
CA SER A 236 12.09 -17.35 -12.86
C SER A 236 12.17 -16.73 -11.48
N ASN A 237 13.33 -16.22 -11.07
CA ASN A 237 13.40 -15.46 -9.82
C ASN A 237 12.47 -14.25 -9.88
N GLU A 238 11.72 -14.03 -8.81
CA GLU A 238 10.76 -12.93 -8.68
C GLU A 238 10.98 -12.20 -7.36
N ASP A 239 11.03 -10.87 -7.40
CA ASP A 239 11.27 -10.00 -6.25
C ASP A 239 10.08 -9.06 -6.00
N PHE A 240 9.63 -9.01 -4.75
CA PHE A 240 8.53 -8.20 -4.24
C PHE A 240 9.04 -7.34 -3.09
N TYR A 241 8.78 -6.04 -3.12
CA TYR A 241 9.30 -5.10 -2.12
C TYR A 241 8.17 -4.63 -1.21
N PHE A 242 8.38 -4.74 0.10
CA PHE A 242 7.40 -4.40 1.13
C PHE A 242 7.96 -3.42 2.17
N SER A 243 7.13 -2.50 2.65
CA SER A 243 7.41 -1.67 3.84
C SER A 243 6.13 -1.18 4.49
N GLY A 244 6.22 -0.42 5.59
CA GLY A 244 5.05 0.16 6.24
C GLY A 244 4.04 -0.89 6.72
N VAL A 245 4.51 -2.08 7.11
CA VAL A 245 3.65 -3.19 7.49
C VAL A 245 3.30 -3.11 8.97
N TYR A 246 2.02 -2.91 9.30
CA TYR A 246 1.54 -2.89 10.68
C TYR A 246 0.02 -3.07 10.71
N ILE A 247 -0.53 -3.32 11.89
CA ILE A 247 -1.98 -3.41 12.11
C ILE A 247 -2.35 -2.40 13.18
N GLU A 248 -3.39 -1.60 12.93
CA GLU A 248 -3.90 -0.63 13.91
C GLU A 248 -5.41 -0.75 14.13
N SER A 249 -5.88 -0.15 15.22
CA SER A 249 -7.29 -0.01 15.56
C SER A 249 -7.65 1.45 15.81
N GLY A 250 -8.95 1.75 15.81
CA GLY A 250 -9.45 3.10 16.05
C GLY A 250 -9.54 3.92 14.77
N THR A 251 -8.78 5.02 14.68
CA THR A 251 -8.78 5.90 13.50
C THR A 251 -7.68 5.49 12.55
N LEU A 252 -8.01 5.34 11.27
CA LEU A 252 -7.03 5.07 10.22
C LEU A 252 -5.97 6.18 10.14
N THR A 253 -4.71 5.78 10.19
CA THR A 253 -3.56 6.61 9.84
C THR A 253 -3.39 6.61 8.33
N THR A 254 -3.78 7.69 7.66
CA THR A 254 -3.68 7.79 6.19
C THR A 254 -2.30 8.17 5.69
N SER A 255 -1.43 8.71 6.56
CA SER A 255 -0.06 9.04 6.19
C SER A 255 0.77 7.78 5.94
N VAL A 256 1.46 7.72 4.80
CA VAL A 256 2.34 6.59 4.44
C VAL A 256 3.58 6.46 5.30
N ALA A 257 3.90 7.49 6.11
CA ALA A 257 4.96 7.41 7.11
C ALA A 257 4.53 6.65 8.38
N GLY A 258 3.27 6.22 8.46
CA GLY A 258 2.70 5.57 9.63
C GLY A 258 2.53 6.51 10.84
N PRO A 259 2.03 5.99 11.98
CA PRO A 259 1.80 6.79 13.17
C PRO A 259 3.11 7.40 13.71
N GLY A 260 3.15 8.72 13.85
CA GLY A 260 4.32 9.46 14.36
C GLY A 260 5.49 9.56 13.37
N GLY A 261 5.40 8.99 12.18
CA GLY A 261 6.41 9.12 11.14
C GLY A 261 6.31 10.44 10.39
N VAL A 262 7.43 10.87 9.80
CA VAL A 262 7.52 12.06 8.96
C VAL A 262 7.59 11.64 7.50
N VAL A 263 6.70 12.16 6.65
CA VAL A 263 6.76 11.90 5.21
C VAL A 263 8.02 12.55 4.63
N THR A 264 8.95 11.73 4.14
CA THR A 264 10.17 12.19 3.48
C THR A 264 9.92 12.33 1.99
N ASN A 265 9.89 13.55 1.46
CA ASN A 265 9.70 13.78 0.03
C ASN A 265 11.05 13.62 -0.69
N PRO A 266 11.24 12.64 -1.61
CA PRO A 266 12.52 12.45 -2.29
C PRO A 266 12.87 13.56 -3.30
N SER A 267 11.97 14.53 -3.51
CA SER A 267 12.19 15.69 -4.41
C SER A 267 12.63 16.94 -3.64
N SER A 268 13.79 16.89 -2.99
CA SER A 268 14.58 18.09 -2.66
C SER A 268 16.00 17.69 -2.24
N GLY A 269 16.84 17.34 -3.22
CA GLY A 269 18.29 17.39 -3.02
C GLY A 269 18.72 18.86 -2.96
N GLY A 270 18.88 19.40 -1.76
CA GLY A 270 19.37 20.75 -1.54
C GLY A 270 19.98 20.88 -0.14
N SER A 271 21.30 20.73 -0.05
CA SER A 271 22.09 21.08 1.13
C SER A 271 21.91 22.55 1.49
N SER A 272 21.70 22.88 2.77
CA SER A 272 22.57 23.85 3.45
C SER A 272 22.26 23.99 4.95
N SER A 273 23.37 24.21 5.63
CA SER A 273 23.66 24.41 7.04
C SER A 273 22.74 25.32 7.84
N ALA A 274 22.70 25.01 9.14
CA ALA A 274 22.16 25.84 10.21
C ALA A 274 22.72 27.27 10.19
N VAL A 275 21.82 28.27 10.31
CA VAL A 275 22.15 29.63 10.76
C VAL A 275 21.02 30.13 11.68
N VAL A 276 21.43 30.69 12.81
CA VAL A 276 20.62 31.20 13.93
C VAL A 276 20.19 32.66 13.68
N VAL A 277 18.87 32.94 13.81
CA VAL A 277 18.14 34.11 14.43
C VAL A 277 18.63 35.55 14.05
N PRO A 278 17.76 36.56 13.71
CA PRO A 278 16.75 37.09 14.65
C PRO A 278 15.41 37.65 14.14
N THR A 279 14.55 37.82 15.16
CA THR A 279 13.24 38.45 15.28
C THR A 279 13.06 39.80 14.57
N SER A 280 11.88 40.01 13.95
CA SER A 280 11.27 41.34 13.81
C SER A 280 9.74 41.26 13.76
N THR A 281 9.11 42.34 14.22
CA THR A 281 7.74 42.51 14.72
C THR A 281 6.68 42.84 13.66
N SER A 282 5.46 42.32 13.91
CA SER A 282 4.09 42.86 13.67
C SER A 282 3.82 43.90 12.57
N ALA A 283 2.84 43.58 11.71
CA ALA A 283 1.81 44.54 11.28
C ALA A 283 0.48 43.81 11.03
N ALA A 284 -0.62 44.41 11.52
CA ALA A 284 -1.99 43.92 11.46
C ALA A 284 -2.90 44.83 10.59
N ALA A 285 -4.12 44.34 10.36
CA ALA A 285 -5.29 44.91 9.65
C ALA A 285 -5.36 44.59 8.14
N THR A 286 -6.48 44.13 7.57
CA THR A 286 -7.84 44.69 7.72
C THR A 286 -8.91 43.66 7.34
N SER A 287 -10.04 43.69 8.05
CA SER A 287 -11.27 42.93 7.78
C SER A 287 -12.07 43.51 6.61
N ALA A 288 -12.64 42.66 5.75
CA ALA A 288 -13.70 43.02 4.80
C ALA A 288 -14.66 41.83 4.58
N ALA A 289 -15.88 42.17 4.18
CA ALA A 289 -17.14 41.51 4.46
C ALA A 289 -17.47 40.21 3.68
N ALA A 290 -18.48 39.52 4.20
CA ALA A 290 -19.09 38.31 3.68
C ALA A 290 -19.78 38.51 2.32
N THR A 291 -19.57 37.55 1.42
CA THR A 291 -20.43 37.28 0.26
C THR A 291 -20.63 35.78 0.12
N THR A 292 -21.89 35.36 0.12
CA THR A 292 -22.37 34.02 -0.20
C THR A 292 -22.22 33.74 -1.70
N SER A 293 -21.45 32.72 -2.09
CA SER A 293 -21.52 32.12 -3.42
C SER A 293 -21.11 30.64 -3.39
N ALA A 294 -21.77 29.86 -4.25
CA ALA A 294 -21.80 28.41 -4.45
C ALA A 294 -20.48 27.61 -4.27
N PRO A 295 -20.57 26.28 -3.99
CA PRO A 295 -19.42 25.42 -3.72
C PRO A 295 -18.39 25.40 -4.88
N PRO A 296 -17.08 25.39 -4.59
CA PRO A 296 -16.05 25.38 -5.61
C PRO A 296 -15.99 24.02 -6.31
N THR A 297 -16.09 24.04 -7.64
CA THR A 297 -15.81 22.88 -8.50
C THR A 297 -14.30 22.57 -8.43
N GLN A 298 -13.98 21.42 -7.86
CA GLN A 298 -12.62 20.92 -7.67
C GLN A 298 -12.00 20.60 -9.05
N THR A 299 -11.02 21.41 -9.48
CA THR A 299 -10.30 21.18 -10.74
C THR A 299 -9.04 20.37 -10.44
N ASN A 300 -9.19 19.08 -10.14
CA ASN A 300 -8.13 18.12 -10.41
C ASN A 300 -8.18 17.89 -11.92
N VAL A 301 -7.23 18.45 -12.67
CA VAL A 301 -7.13 18.21 -14.11
C VAL A 301 -6.65 16.77 -14.30
N VAL A 302 -7.59 15.82 -14.21
CA VAL A 302 -7.37 14.47 -14.71
C VAL A 302 -7.08 14.63 -16.19
N THR A 303 -5.88 14.26 -16.63
CA THR A 303 -5.56 14.25 -18.05
C THR A 303 -5.98 12.90 -18.64
N ALA A 304 -6.71 12.92 -19.75
CA ALA A 304 -7.06 11.72 -20.50
C ALA A 304 -5.78 11.08 -21.08
N PRO A 305 -5.60 9.75 -20.97
CA PRO A 305 -4.43 9.08 -21.54
C PRO A 305 -4.42 9.20 -23.06
N LYS A 306 -3.28 8.90 -23.70
CA LYS A 306 -3.20 8.84 -25.16
C LYS A 306 -4.18 7.77 -25.63
N TYR A 307 -4.99 8.11 -26.63
CA TYR A 307 -6.16 7.36 -27.12
C TYR A 307 -7.39 7.34 -26.19
N GLY A 308 -7.35 8.04 -25.04
CA GLY A 308 -8.49 8.22 -24.14
C GLY A 308 -9.49 9.27 -24.63
N GLN A 309 -10.75 9.19 -24.15
CA GLN A 309 -11.77 10.19 -24.44
C GLN A 309 -11.48 11.49 -23.70
N CYS A 310 -11.50 12.60 -24.42
CA CYS A 310 -11.21 13.94 -23.91
C CYS A 310 -12.33 14.95 -24.15
N GLY A 311 -13.49 14.50 -24.65
CA GLY A 311 -14.62 15.38 -24.95
C GLY A 311 -15.76 14.64 -25.63
N GLY A 312 -16.86 15.37 -25.87
CA GLY A 312 -18.11 14.86 -26.44
C GLY A 312 -19.33 15.34 -25.65
N ASN A 313 -20.48 15.46 -26.30
CA ASN A 313 -21.74 15.80 -25.64
C ASN A 313 -22.03 14.82 -24.49
N GLY A 314 -22.21 15.35 -23.27
CA GLY A 314 -22.46 14.56 -22.06
C GLY A 314 -21.20 14.00 -21.38
N TRP A 315 -19.99 14.23 -21.92
CA TRP A 315 -18.75 13.80 -21.27
C TRP A 315 -18.45 14.63 -20.02
N THR A 316 -18.30 13.97 -18.87
CA THR A 316 -17.99 14.59 -17.57
C THR A 316 -16.57 14.27 -17.09
N GLY A 317 -15.79 13.54 -17.89
CA GLY A 317 -14.43 13.13 -17.56
C GLY A 317 -13.36 14.16 -17.97
N ALA A 318 -12.12 13.69 -18.01
CA ALA A 318 -10.95 14.48 -18.39
C ALA A 318 -11.13 15.21 -19.72
N THR A 319 -10.85 16.52 -19.78
CA THR A 319 -10.93 17.33 -21.02
C THR A 319 -9.57 17.74 -21.57
N VAL A 320 -8.50 17.45 -20.83
CA VAL A 320 -7.12 17.75 -21.19
C VAL A 320 -6.41 16.42 -21.46
N CYS A 321 -5.60 16.34 -22.51
CA CYS A 321 -4.84 15.14 -22.82
C CYS A 321 -3.50 15.09 -22.08
N VAL A 322 -2.99 13.88 -21.85
CA VAL A 322 -1.62 13.66 -21.39
C VAL A 322 -0.61 14.37 -22.31
N ALA A 323 0.45 14.88 -21.71
CA ALA A 323 1.52 15.59 -22.42
C ALA A 323 2.01 14.78 -23.64
N GLY A 324 2.10 15.45 -24.78
CA GLY A 324 2.48 14.83 -26.06
C GLY A 324 1.30 14.29 -26.89
N SER A 325 0.05 14.52 -26.47
CA SER A 325 -1.15 14.25 -27.28
C SER A 325 -2.12 15.44 -27.27
N THR A 326 -2.97 15.52 -28.29
CA THR A 326 -3.96 16.61 -28.46
C THR A 326 -5.37 16.05 -28.58
N CYS A 327 -6.33 16.68 -27.92
CA CYS A 327 -7.73 16.29 -28.02
C CYS A 327 -8.26 16.58 -29.43
N LYS A 328 -8.54 15.53 -30.21
CA LYS A 328 -9.07 15.57 -31.57
C LYS A 328 -10.55 15.20 -31.54
N VAL A 329 -11.41 16.09 -32.03
CA VAL A 329 -12.85 15.83 -32.16
C VAL A 329 -13.08 14.80 -33.26
N THR A 330 -13.76 13.70 -32.94
CA THR A 330 -14.17 12.68 -33.92
C THR A 330 -15.59 12.91 -34.38
N ASN A 331 -16.50 13.22 -33.46
CA ASN A 331 -17.88 13.62 -33.73
C ASN A 331 -18.46 14.40 -32.53
N GLU A 332 -19.74 14.80 -32.61
CA GLU A 332 -20.40 15.61 -31.57
C GLU A 332 -20.47 14.92 -30.19
N TRP A 333 -20.40 13.59 -30.13
CA TRP A 333 -20.49 12.78 -28.91
C TRP A 333 -19.13 12.29 -28.41
N TYR A 334 -18.05 12.45 -29.19
CA TYR A 334 -16.77 11.82 -28.89
C TYR A 334 -15.55 12.60 -29.43
N SER A 335 -14.58 12.85 -28.55
CA SER A 335 -13.25 13.40 -28.87
C SER A 335 -12.16 12.55 -28.20
N GLN A 336 -11.03 12.36 -28.86
CA GLN A 336 -9.96 11.45 -28.42
C GLN A 336 -8.59 12.12 -28.38
N CYS A 337 -7.75 11.78 -27.41
CA CYS A 337 -6.35 12.21 -27.37
C CYS A 337 -5.51 11.46 -28.40
N LEU A 338 -4.91 12.16 -29.37
CA LEU A 338 -4.02 11.59 -30.40
C LEU A 338 -2.63 12.22 -30.38
#